data_AF-A0A0M3LHB3-F1
#
_entry.id   AF-A0A0M3LHB3-F1
#
_cell.length_a   1.000
_cell.length_b   1.000
_cell.length_c   1.000
_cell.angle_alpha   90.00
_cell.angle_beta   90.00
_cell.angle_gamma   90.00
#
_symmetry.space_group_name_H-M   'P 1'
#
loop_
_entity.id
_entity.type
_entity.pdbx_description
1 polymer ?
#
loop_
_entity_poly.entity_id
_entity_poly.type
_entity_poly.pdbx_seq_one_letter_code
_entity_poly.pdbx_strand_id
1 'polypeptide(L)'
;PKPNRDELVTDDKAKHLLVLRNGNFYTFDVLDKDGNIVKASEVQAHLKYILTDNTPTPEFPLGYLTSEQRDTWALLRQKLLENGNSDALKKVDSAVFCLCLDDFPIKDRNHLSHNMLHGTGFNRWYDKSFSIIMARDGMSAVNFEHSWGDGVAMLRFQNEVFKDTTQNPAVSPKDIPAAVDSSQAVTRLEFQLNDVLKAGISKAKDKFDAAIKTLSVDSMEFKLGGKEILKNYKVSPDAVVQLAFQMAF
;
A
#
# COMPACT_ATOMS: atom_id res chain seq x y z
N PRO A 1 8.26 -9.26 -10.69
CA PRO A 1 9.67 -9.75 -10.69
C PRO A 1 9.96 -10.67 -11.89
N LYS A 2 11.17 -10.57 -12.46
CA LYS A 2 11.70 -11.43 -13.53
C LYS A 2 13.20 -11.69 -13.29
N PRO A 3 13.79 -12.79 -13.81
CA PRO A 3 15.23 -13.00 -13.72
C PRO A 3 16.02 -11.87 -14.39
N ASN A 4 17.11 -11.44 -13.77
CA ASN A 4 18.03 -10.39 -14.23
C ASN A 4 17.47 -8.95 -14.24
N ARG A 5 16.25 -8.74 -14.76
CA ARG A 5 15.62 -7.41 -14.82
C ARG A 5 14.11 -7.54 -14.75
N ASP A 6 13.52 -6.87 -13.78
CA ASP A 6 12.07 -6.80 -13.59
C ASP A 6 11.36 -6.09 -14.76
N GLU A 7 10.05 -6.25 -14.80
CA GLU A 7 9.16 -5.72 -15.84
C GLU A 7 8.07 -4.87 -15.20
N LEU A 8 7.77 -3.73 -15.82
CA LEU A 8 6.62 -2.89 -15.49
C LEU A 8 5.43 -3.33 -16.35
N VAL A 9 4.30 -3.61 -15.70
CA VAL A 9 3.09 -4.13 -16.35
C VAL A 9 1.90 -3.24 -16.02
N THR A 10 1.07 -2.99 -17.03
CA THR A 10 -0.17 -2.22 -16.91
C THR A 10 -1.29 -2.94 -17.64
N ASP A 11 -2.50 -2.96 -17.06
CA ASP A 11 -3.73 -3.45 -17.71
C ASP A 11 -4.82 -2.39 -17.55
N ASP A 12 -4.94 -1.51 -18.54
CA ASP A 12 -5.89 -0.38 -18.54
C ASP A 12 -7.36 -0.82 -18.63
N LYS A 13 -7.63 -2.12 -18.80
CA LYS A 13 -9.00 -2.65 -18.85
C LYS A 13 -9.51 -3.08 -17.48
N ALA A 14 -8.63 -3.18 -16.49
CA ALA A 14 -9.01 -3.60 -15.15
C ALA A 14 -9.84 -2.52 -14.45
N LYS A 15 -10.80 -2.97 -13.63
CA LYS A 15 -11.83 -2.11 -13.01
C LYS A 15 -11.92 -2.28 -11.50
N HIS A 16 -11.19 -3.24 -10.96
CA HIS A 16 -11.24 -3.63 -9.56
C HIS A 16 -10.16 -2.98 -8.72
N LEU A 17 -10.50 -2.77 -7.46
CA LEU A 17 -9.59 -2.42 -6.39
C LEU A 17 -9.04 -3.70 -5.76
N LEU A 18 -7.77 -3.69 -5.36
CA LEU A 18 -7.19 -4.66 -4.46
C LEU A 18 -7.20 -4.09 -3.05
N VAL A 19 -7.73 -4.84 -2.08
CA VAL A 19 -7.71 -4.47 -0.66
C VAL A 19 -6.97 -5.54 0.13
N LEU A 20 -6.02 -5.13 0.95
CA LEU A 20 -5.31 -5.96 1.92
C LEU A 20 -5.77 -5.63 3.33
N ARG A 21 -6.18 -6.65 4.09
CA ARG A 21 -6.50 -6.52 5.52
C ARG A 21 -6.06 -7.78 6.25
N ASN A 22 -5.27 -7.62 7.31
CA ASN A 22 -4.69 -8.73 8.08
C ASN A 22 -3.98 -9.77 7.19
N GLY A 23 -3.32 -9.33 6.11
CA GLY A 23 -2.62 -10.22 5.18
C GLY A 23 -3.52 -11.03 4.24
N ASN A 24 -4.84 -10.84 4.32
CA ASN A 24 -5.81 -11.40 3.39
C ASN A 24 -6.05 -10.43 2.23
N PHE A 25 -6.33 -10.98 1.05
CA PHE A 25 -6.46 -10.25 -0.21
C PHE A 25 -7.92 -10.25 -0.65
N TYR A 26 -8.45 -9.09 -1.01
CA TYR A 26 -9.83 -8.92 -1.44
C TYR A 26 -9.88 -8.09 -2.72
N THR A 27 -10.82 -8.39 -3.60
CA THR A 27 -11.06 -7.59 -4.80
C THR A 27 -12.54 -7.33 -5.01
N PHE A 28 -12.89 -6.11 -5.44
CA PHE A 28 -14.21 -5.75 -5.93
C PHE A 28 -14.09 -4.60 -6.94
N ASP A 29 -15.08 -4.46 -7.82
CA ASP A 29 -15.08 -3.43 -8.86
C ASP A 29 -15.32 -2.03 -8.28
N VAL A 30 -14.53 -1.05 -8.73
CA VAL A 30 -14.70 0.38 -8.42
C VAL A 30 -15.06 1.20 -9.66
N LEU A 31 -14.95 0.58 -10.85
CA LEU A 31 -15.47 1.09 -12.11
C LEU A 31 -16.49 0.09 -12.68
N ASP A 32 -17.63 0.57 -13.16
CA ASP A 32 -18.65 -0.27 -13.77
C ASP A 32 -18.28 -0.68 -15.22
N LYS A 33 -19.15 -1.48 -15.85
CA LYS A 33 -18.95 -1.95 -17.23
C LYS A 33 -18.83 -0.81 -18.26
N ASP A 34 -19.42 0.35 -17.97
CA ASP A 34 -19.48 1.52 -18.83
C ASP A 34 -18.33 2.51 -18.51
N GLY A 35 -17.55 2.25 -17.47
CA GLY A 35 -16.40 3.04 -17.05
C GLY A 35 -16.73 4.14 -16.02
N ASN A 36 -17.95 4.16 -15.47
CA ASN A 36 -18.31 5.10 -14.41
C ASN A 36 -17.84 4.57 -13.05
N ILE A 37 -17.61 5.49 -12.12
CA ILE A 37 -17.28 5.14 -10.74
C ILE A 37 -18.49 4.48 -10.08
N VAL A 38 -18.28 3.31 -9.46
CA VAL A 38 -19.29 2.63 -8.64
C VAL A 38 -19.75 3.56 -7.51
N LYS A 39 -21.04 3.54 -7.18
CA LYS A 39 -21.60 4.46 -6.17
C LYS A 39 -20.82 4.37 -4.86
N ALA A 40 -20.48 5.54 -4.28
CA ALA A 40 -19.68 5.60 -3.07
C ALA A 40 -20.30 4.83 -1.89
N SER A 41 -21.63 4.79 -1.78
CA SER A 41 -22.35 4.00 -0.77
C SER A 41 -22.22 2.49 -0.97
N GLU A 42 -22.03 2.00 -2.20
CA GLU A 42 -21.75 0.58 -2.50
C GLU A 42 -20.29 0.24 -2.16
N VAL A 43 -19.35 1.09 -2.55
CA VAL A 43 -17.93 0.96 -2.15
C VAL A 43 -17.80 0.96 -0.62
N GLN A 44 -18.53 1.84 0.08
CA GLN A 44 -18.59 1.86 1.54
C GLN A 44 -19.13 0.54 2.12
N ALA A 45 -20.15 -0.07 1.50
CA ALA A 45 -20.68 -1.37 1.92
C ALA A 45 -19.64 -2.49 1.75
N HIS A 46 -18.93 -2.52 0.62
CA HIS A 46 -17.88 -3.50 0.35
C HIS A 46 -16.68 -3.36 1.30
N LEU A 47 -16.22 -2.13 1.56
CA LEU A 47 -15.16 -1.89 2.54
C LEU A 47 -15.61 -2.25 3.97
N LYS A 48 -16.86 -1.93 4.34
CA LYS A 48 -17.43 -2.35 5.63
C LYS A 48 -17.47 -3.88 5.74
N TYR A 49 -17.87 -4.59 4.68
CA TYR A 49 -17.87 -6.04 4.64
C TYR A 49 -16.46 -6.61 4.92
N ILE A 50 -15.42 -6.08 4.25
CA ILE A 50 -14.02 -6.47 4.48
C ILE A 50 -13.56 -6.16 5.91
N LEU A 51 -13.96 -5.00 6.46
CA LEU A 51 -13.63 -4.61 7.84
C LEU A 51 -14.30 -5.51 8.89
N THR A 52 -15.46 -6.10 8.57
CA THR A 52 -16.17 -7.04 9.45
C THR A 52 -15.73 -8.49 9.29
N ASP A 53 -14.88 -8.81 8.30
CA ASP A 53 -14.33 -10.14 8.13
C ASP A 53 -13.42 -10.49 9.33
N ASN A 54 -13.66 -11.64 9.96
CA ASN A 54 -12.89 -12.10 11.12
C ASN A 54 -11.87 -13.19 10.75
N THR A 55 -11.61 -13.40 9.46
CA THR A 55 -10.58 -14.31 8.98
C THR A 55 -9.23 -13.92 9.61
N PRO A 56 -8.54 -14.84 10.30
CA PRO A 56 -7.26 -14.54 10.92
C PRO A 56 -6.21 -14.23 9.86
N THR A 57 -5.08 -13.67 10.30
CA THR A 57 -3.90 -13.57 9.44
C THR A 57 -3.50 -14.97 8.97
N PRO A 58 -3.28 -15.19 7.66
CA PRO A 58 -2.83 -16.48 7.15
C PRO A 58 -1.56 -16.96 7.85
N GLU A 59 -1.41 -18.27 8.02
CA GLU A 59 -0.17 -18.85 8.60
C GLU A 59 1.07 -18.50 7.76
N PHE A 60 0.89 -18.40 6.44
CA PHE A 60 1.92 -18.01 5.47
C PHE A 60 1.45 -16.81 4.65
N PRO A 61 1.57 -15.57 5.15
CA PRO A 61 1.10 -14.39 4.44
C PRO A 61 1.93 -14.09 3.19
N LEU A 62 1.27 -13.95 2.05
CA LEU A 62 1.93 -13.79 0.76
C LEU A 62 2.67 -12.45 0.61
N GLY A 63 2.23 -11.41 1.34
CA GLY A 63 2.80 -10.05 1.26
C GLY A 63 4.32 -10.00 1.47
N TYR A 64 4.86 -10.87 2.34
CA TYR A 64 6.29 -10.96 2.60
C TYR A 64 7.12 -11.24 1.34
N LEU A 65 6.57 -11.99 0.37
CA LEU A 65 7.33 -12.35 -0.82
C LEU A 65 7.72 -11.15 -1.68
N THR A 66 6.91 -10.08 -1.66
CA THR A 66 7.24 -8.85 -2.41
C THR A 66 8.39 -8.04 -1.79
N SER A 67 8.83 -8.38 -0.58
CA SER A 67 10.00 -7.78 0.09
C SER A 67 11.31 -8.55 -0.14
N GLU A 68 11.26 -9.70 -0.80
CA GLU A 68 12.45 -10.51 -1.06
C GLU A 68 13.39 -9.89 -2.10
N GLN A 69 14.62 -10.40 -2.12
CA GLN A 69 15.56 -10.16 -3.20
C GLN A 69 14.91 -10.55 -4.54
N ARG A 70 15.12 -9.73 -5.59
CA ARG A 70 14.30 -9.77 -6.82
C ARG A 70 14.39 -11.09 -7.60
N ASP A 71 15.56 -11.73 -7.69
CA ASP A 71 15.71 -13.06 -8.31
C ASP A 71 15.02 -14.15 -7.46
N THR A 72 15.13 -14.07 -6.14
CA THR A 72 14.45 -15.00 -5.23
C THR A 72 12.94 -14.87 -5.38
N TRP A 73 12.44 -13.64 -5.43
CA TRP A 73 11.02 -13.37 -5.64
C TRP A 73 10.58 -13.80 -7.05
N ALA A 74 11.38 -13.57 -8.10
CA ALA A 74 11.08 -14.04 -9.45
C ALA A 74 10.86 -15.56 -9.50
N LEU A 75 11.73 -16.34 -8.85
CA LEU A 75 11.61 -17.79 -8.76
C LEU A 75 10.37 -18.24 -7.98
N LEU A 76 10.10 -17.62 -6.83
CA LEU A 76 8.92 -17.95 -6.02
C LEU A 76 7.61 -17.56 -6.71
N ARG A 77 7.59 -16.44 -7.42
CA ARG A 77 6.43 -16.02 -8.21
C ARG A 77 6.14 -16.98 -9.37
N GLN A 78 7.18 -17.49 -10.03
CA GLN A 78 7.03 -18.54 -11.04
C GLN A 78 6.44 -19.82 -10.43
N LYS A 79 6.90 -20.23 -9.24
CA LYS A 79 6.32 -21.36 -8.52
C LYS A 79 4.85 -21.13 -8.11
N LEU A 80 4.46 -19.89 -7.77
CA LEU A 80 3.04 -19.58 -7.52
C LEU A 80 2.19 -19.82 -8.78
N LEU A 81 2.67 -19.37 -9.95
CA LEU A 81 1.99 -19.58 -11.23
C LEU A 81 1.86 -21.08 -11.55
N GLU A 82 2.95 -21.83 -11.41
CA GLU A 82 2.97 -23.29 -11.60
C GLU A 82 2.06 -24.03 -10.63
N ASN A 83 1.84 -23.47 -9.43
CA ASN A 83 0.95 -24.02 -8.41
C ASN A 83 -0.50 -23.52 -8.53
N GLY A 84 -0.93 -23.07 -9.72
CA GLY A 84 -2.33 -22.75 -10.02
C GLY A 84 -2.82 -21.36 -9.57
N ASN A 85 -1.92 -20.44 -9.23
CA ASN A 85 -2.31 -19.11 -8.71
C ASN A 85 -2.41 -18.02 -9.79
N SER A 86 -2.42 -18.38 -11.07
CA SER A 86 -2.37 -17.43 -12.19
C SER A 86 -3.50 -16.40 -12.16
N ASP A 87 -4.74 -16.82 -11.94
CA ASP A 87 -5.90 -15.91 -11.93
C ASP A 87 -5.86 -14.95 -10.72
N ALA A 88 -5.49 -15.46 -9.54
CA ALA A 88 -5.36 -14.64 -8.34
C ALA A 88 -4.22 -13.61 -8.48
N LEU A 89 -3.07 -14.02 -8.99
CA LEU A 89 -1.94 -13.10 -9.25
C LEU A 89 -2.31 -12.06 -10.31
N LYS A 90 -3.00 -12.45 -11.38
CA LYS A 90 -3.47 -11.49 -12.39
C LYS A 90 -4.36 -10.41 -11.78
N LYS A 91 -5.31 -10.80 -10.90
CA LYS A 91 -6.16 -9.84 -10.18
C LYS A 91 -5.34 -8.90 -9.28
N VAL A 92 -4.31 -9.40 -8.60
CA VAL A 92 -3.41 -8.57 -7.79
C VAL A 92 -2.65 -7.57 -8.66
N ASP A 93 -2.04 -8.04 -9.74
CA ASP A 93 -1.21 -7.20 -10.63
C ASP A 93 -2.04 -6.10 -11.29
N SER A 94 -3.21 -6.44 -11.81
CA SER A 94 -4.00 -5.58 -12.68
C SER A 94 -4.89 -4.58 -11.93
N ALA A 95 -5.10 -4.74 -10.62
CA ALA A 95 -5.98 -3.85 -9.85
C ALA A 95 -5.59 -2.37 -10.01
N VAL A 96 -6.54 -1.44 -9.90
CA VAL A 96 -6.28 0.00 -10.13
C VAL A 96 -5.18 0.55 -9.22
N PHE A 97 -5.18 0.13 -7.95
CA PHE A 97 -4.14 0.32 -6.95
C PHE A 97 -4.40 -0.65 -5.80
N CYS A 98 -3.56 -0.62 -4.76
CA CYS A 98 -3.74 -1.41 -3.54
C CYS A 98 -4.21 -0.52 -2.37
N LEU A 99 -5.25 -0.92 -1.65
CA LEU A 99 -5.67 -0.30 -0.39
C LEU A 99 -5.32 -1.22 0.77
N CYS A 100 -4.48 -0.76 1.69
CA CYS A 100 -4.09 -1.51 2.88
C CYS A 100 -4.84 -0.97 4.10
N LEU A 101 -5.69 -1.79 4.71
CA LEU A 101 -6.43 -1.46 5.93
C LEU A 101 -5.70 -2.08 7.13
N ASP A 102 -5.05 -1.24 7.93
CA ASP A 102 -4.37 -1.65 9.15
C ASP A 102 -5.35 -1.56 10.35
N ASP A 103 -5.38 -2.60 11.19
CA ASP A 103 -6.36 -2.77 12.28
C ASP A 103 -5.91 -2.16 13.63
N PHE A 104 -4.81 -1.41 13.60
CA PHE A 104 -4.24 -0.71 14.75
C PHE A 104 -4.17 0.80 14.49
N PRO A 105 -4.24 1.63 15.55
CA PRO A 105 -4.02 3.06 15.47
C PRO A 105 -2.52 3.38 15.46
N ILE A 106 -2.17 4.57 15.01
CA ILE A 106 -0.82 5.11 15.09
C ILE A 106 -0.55 5.60 16.52
N LYS A 107 0.68 5.37 17.01
CA LYS A 107 1.05 5.62 18.41
C LYS A 107 1.77 6.96 18.55
N ASP A 108 2.73 7.19 17.68
CA ASP A 108 3.58 8.36 17.62
C ASP A 108 4.15 8.49 16.19
N ARG A 109 4.97 9.53 15.96
CA ARG A 109 5.56 9.82 14.64
C ARG A 109 6.52 8.73 14.16
N ASN A 110 7.22 8.06 15.08
CA ASN A 110 8.18 7.03 14.70
C ASN A 110 7.42 5.76 14.29
N HIS A 111 6.38 5.39 15.04
CA HIS A 111 5.45 4.34 14.64
C HIS A 111 4.78 4.66 13.30
N LEU A 112 4.38 5.92 13.05
CA LEU A 112 3.84 6.35 11.75
C LEU A 112 4.86 6.09 10.63
N SER A 113 6.08 6.59 10.77
CA SER A 113 7.13 6.43 9.76
C SER A 113 7.43 4.96 9.47
N HIS A 114 7.61 4.13 10.50
CA HIS A 114 7.81 2.69 10.32
C HIS A 114 6.60 2.03 9.62
N ASN A 115 5.37 2.36 10.03
CA ASN A 115 4.18 1.74 9.46
C ASN A 115 3.96 2.07 7.98
N MET A 116 4.21 3.33 7.60
CA MET A 116 3.98 3.79 6.22
C MET A 116 5.17 3.47 5.30
N LEU A 117 6.38 3.29 5.85
CA LEU A 117 7.55 2.91 5.08
C LEU A 117 7.58 1.40 4.77
N HIS A 118 7.38 0.56 5.78
CA HIS A 118 7.47 -0.90 5.64
C HIS A 118 6.36 -1.68 6.35
N GLY A 119 5.64 -1.09 7.31
CA GLY A 119 4.57 -1.81 8.00
C GLY A 119 5.04 -3.13 8.63
N THR A 120 4.14 -4.11 8.69
CA THR A 120 4.39 -5.45 9.25
C THR A 120 4.89 -6.48 8.23
N GLY A 121 5.11 -6.08 6.97
CA GLY A 121 5.53 -6.96 5.88
C GLY A 121 4.40 -7.77 5.23
N PHE A 122 3.40 -8.23 6.00
CA PHE A 122 2.34 -9.08 5.46
C PHE A 122 1.14 -8.33 4.87
N ASN A 123 0.87 -7.10 5.32
CA ASN A 123 -0.31 -6.32 4.90
C ASN A 123 0.04 -5.27 3.83
N ARG A 124 1.00 -5.58 2.96
CA ARG A 124 1.50 -4.74 1.87
C ARG A 124 1.75 -5.59 0.64
N TRP A 125 1.62 -4.99 -0.54
CA TRP A 125 2.07 -5.56 -1.81
C TRP A 125 3.03 -4.59 -2.49
N TYR A 126 4.32 -4.68 -2.17
CA TYR A 126 5.32 -3.67 -2.52
C TYR A 126 5.57 -3.53 -4.03
N ASP A 127 5.21 -4.55 -4.82
CA ASP A 127 5.32 -4.51 -6.28
C ASP A 127 4.22 -3.67 -6.95
N LYS A 128 3.17 -3.26 -6.22
CA LYS A 128 2.13 -2.41 -6.81
C LYS A 128 2.69 -1.01 -7.04
N SER A 129 2.28 -0.37 -8.15
CA SER A 129 2.65 1.03 -8.47
C SER A 129 2.56 1.93 -7.24
N PHE A 130 1.44 1.86 -6.51
CA PHE A 130 1.31 2.40 -5.17
C PHE A 130 0.23 1.68 -4.35
N SER A 131 0.34 1.85 -3.05
CA SER A 131 -0.64 1.48 -2.06
C SER A 131 -1.08 2.70 -1.26
N ILE A 132 -2.40 2.86 -1.06
CA ILE A 132 -2.94 3.75 -0.04
C ILE A 132 -3.02 2.93 1.25
N ILE A 133 -2.39 3.40 2.31
CA ILE A 133 -2.44 2.76 3.63
C ILE A 133 -3.36 3.58 4.51
N MET A 134 -4.27 2.92 5.23
CA MET A 134 -5.16 3.56 6.20
C MET A 134 -5.13 2.77 7.51
N ALA A 135 -4.67 3.42 8.57
CA ALA A 135 -4.71 2.90 9.93
C ALA A 135 -6.10 3.05 10.55
N ARG A 136 -6.36 2.35 11.65
CA ARG A 136 -7.68 2.32 12.31
C ARG A 136 -8.16 3.69 12.78
N ASP A 137 -7.23 4.58 13.11
CA ASP A 137 -7.52 5.97 13.53
C ASP A 137 -7.71 6.94 12.34
N GLY A 138 -7.71 6.42 11.10
CA GLY A 138 -7.86 7.20 9.88
C GLY A 138 -6.57 7.82 9.37
N MET A 139 -5.44 7.65 10.07
CA MET A 139 -4.15 8.12 9.58
C MET A 139 -3.81 7.39 8.28
N SER A 140 -3.47 8.14 7.25
CA SER A 140 -3.25 7.59 5.92
C SER A 140 -1.97 8.10 5.27
N ALA A 141 -1.41 7.29 4.40
CA ALA A 141 -0.25 7.63 3.59
C ALA A 141 -0.26 6.85 2.28
N VAL A 142 0.60 7.27 1.35
CA VAL A 142 0.86 6.55 0.12
C VAL A 142 2.26 5.94 0.19
N ASN A 143 2.34 4.63 -0.04
CA ASN A 143 3.59 3.90 -0.23
C ASN A 143 3.66 3.52 -1.72
N PHE A 144 4.77 3.83 -2.41
CA PHE A 144 4.85 3.63 -3.86
C PHE A 144 6.16 2.96 -4.28
N GLU A 145 6.07 2.13 -5.31
CA GLU A 145 7.21 1.49 -5.94
C GLU A 145 7.96 2.55 -6.77
N HIS A 146 9.29 2.57 -6.71
CA HIS A 146 10.07 3.69 -7.26
C HIS A 146 10.50 3.47 -8.73
N SER A 147 10.58 2.24 -9.21
CA SER A 147 11.18 1.94 -10.52
C SER A 147 10.40 2.50 -11.72
N TRP A 148 9.11 2.78 -11.57
CA TRP A 148 8.27 3.30 -12.65
C TRP A 148 8.32 4.82 -12.84
N GLY A 149 8.88 5.59 -11.90
CA GLY A 149 8.89 7.05 -11.99
C GLY A 149 9.70 7.80 -10.93
N ASP A 150 9.73 9.13 -11.03
CA ASP A 150 10.50 10.04 -10.16
C ASP A 150 9.69 10.59 -8.97
N GLY A 151 8.43 10.16 -8.82
CA GLY A 151 7.53 10.59 -7.75
C GLY A 151 6.72 11.86 -8.03
N VAL A 152 6.97 12.61 -9.12
CA VAL A 152 6.19 13.84 -9.43
C VAL A 152 4.72 13.52 -9.69
N ALA A 153 4.46 12.42 -10.40
CA ALA A 153 3.09 11.92 -10.61
C ALA A 153 2.40 11.57 -9.28
N MET A 154 3.12 10.97 -8.33
CA MET A 154 2.59 10.63 -7.01
C MET A 154 2.31 11.86 -6.15
N LEU A 155 3.18 12.87 -6.21
CA LEU A 155 2.95 14.14 -5.51
C LEU A 155 1.70 14.84 -6.07
N ARG A 156 1.51 14.84 -7.39
CA ARG A 156 0.29 15.40 -8.00
C ARG A 156 -0.96 14.63 -7.57
N PHE A 157 -0.92 13.31 -7.64
CA PHE A 157 -2.01 12.44 -7.19
C PHE A 157 -2.37 12.73 -5.73
N GLN A 158 -1.39 12.72 -4.82
CA GLN A 158 -1.62 12.96 -3.39
C GLN A 158 -2.26 14.34 -3.15
N ASN A 159 -1.78 15.40 -3.81
CA ASN A 159 -2.31 16.75 -3.64
C ASN A 159 -3.76 16.87 -4.09
N GLU A 160 -4.11 16.30 -5.25
CA GLU A 160 -5.48 16.35 -5.77
C GLU A 160 -6.43 15.47 -4.95
N VAL A 161 -6.02 14.25 -4.60
CA VAL A 161 -6.81 13.36 -3.76
C VAL A 161 -7.05 13.99 -2.39
N PHE A 162 -6.01 14.50 -1.72
CA PHE A 162 -6.17 15.16 -0.43
C PHE A 162 -7.14 16.34 -0.50
N LYS A 163 -7.00 17.19 -1.52
CA LYS A 163 -7.90 18.32 -1.73
C LYS A 163 -9.33 17.87 -1.95
N ASP A 164 -9.56 16.94 -2.88
CA ASP A 164 -10.91 16.50 -3.24
C ASP A 164 -11.59 15.76 -2.10
N THR A 165 -10.91 14.83 -1.42
CA THR A 165 -11.52 14.04 -0.33
C THR A 165 -11.82 14.89 0.91
N THR A 166 -11.13 16.02 1.10
CA THR A 166 -11.37 16.91 2.25
C THR A 166 -12.37 18.03 1.95
N GLN A 167 -12.49 18.47 0.69
CA GLN A 167 -13.41 19.53 0.28
C GLN A 167 -14.74 18.99 -0.27
N ASN A 168 -14.71 17.85 -0.97
CA ASN A 168 -15.85 17.21 -1.62
C ASN A 168 -15.93 15.72 -1.22
N PRO A 169 -16.07 15.38 0.07
CA PRO A 169 -16.10 13.98 0.49
C PRO A 169 -17.29 13.23 -0.15
N ALA A 170 -17.01 12.06 -0.74
CA ALA A 170 -18.02 11.24 -1.42
C ALA A 170 -19.04 10.60 -0.46
N VAL A 171 -18.68 10.46 0.82
CA VAL A 171 -19.53 9.99 1.91
C VAL A 171 -19.22 10.75 3.21
N SER A 172 -20.18 10.80 4.12
CA SER A 172 -20.05 11.32 5.48
C SER A 172 -20.06 10.19 6.52
N PRO A 173 -19.56 10.42 7.76
CA PRO A 173 -19.67 9.44 8.85
C PRO A 173 -21.11 9.06 9.24
N LYS A 174 -22.11 9.84 8.80
CA LYS A 174 -23.53 9.59 9.05
C LYS A 174 -24.20 8.82 7.91
N ASP A 175 -23.52 8.68 6.78
CA ASP A 175 -24.09 8.01 5.61
C ASP A 175 -24.18 6.52 5.86
N ILE A 176 -25.29 5.96 5.39
CA ILE A 176 -25.58 4.54 5.54
C ILE A 176 -25.05 3.83 4.29
N PRO A 177 -24.24 2.76 4.44
CA PRO A 177 -23.81 1.95 3.31
C PRO A 177 -25.01 1.43 2.52
N ALA A 178 -24.85 1.28 1.20
CA ALA A 178 -25.91 0.75 0.35
C ALA A 178 -26.31 -0.67 0.79
N ALA A 179 -27.60 -0.98 0.64
CA ALA A 179 -28.13 -2.33 0.88
C ALA A 179 -27.83 -3.26 -0.31
N VAL A 180 -26.54 -3.59 -0.49
CA VAL A 180 -26.04 -4.47 -1.55
C VAL A 180 -25.44 -5.75 -0.97
N ASP A 181 -25.53 -6.86 -1.72
CA ASP A 181 -24.92 -8.13 -1.33
C ASP A 181 -23.41 -8.11 -1.60
N SER A 182 -22.65 -7.61 -0.62
CA SER A 182 -21.19 -7.56 -0.71
C SER A 182 -20.53 -8.93 -0.75
N SER A 183 -21.21 -10.01 -0.32
CA SER A 183 -20.64 -11.36 -0.36
C SER A 183 -20.52 -11.91 -1.79
N GLN A 184 -21.33 -11.38 -2.72
CA GLN A 184 -21.23 -11.70 -4.15
C GLN A 184 -20.28 -10.77 -4.90
N ALA A 185 -20.18 -9.50 -4.47
CA ALA A 185 -19.35 -8.50 -5.13
C ALA A 185 -17.88 -8.56 -4.71
N VAL A 186 -17.60 -8.86 -3.43
CA VAL A 186 -16.24 -8.93 -2.88
C VAL A 186 -15.73 -10.36 -2.98
N THR A 187 -14.64 -10.54 -3.71
CA THR A 187 -13.94 -11.83 -3.79
C THR A 187 -12.72 -11.81 -2.87
N ARG A 188 -12.66 -12.70 -1.88
CA ARG A 188 -11.40 -13.00 -1.16
C ARG A 188 -10.55 -13.91 -2.05
N LEU A 189 -9.31 -13.49 -2.33
CA LEU A 189 -8.38 -14.27 -3.13
C LEU A 189 -7.74 -15.35 -2.26
N GLU A 190 -7.77 -16.58 -2.75
CA GLU A 190 -7.13 -17.73 -2.12
C GLU A 190 -5.89 -18.12 -2.91
N PHE A 191 -4.82 -18.45 -2.20
CA PHE A 191 -3.56 -18.87 -2.81
C PHE A 191 -3.22 -20.29 -2.41
N GLN A 192 -2.96 -21.14 -3.41
CA GLN A 192 -2.46 -22.49 -3.22
C GLN A 192 -0.96 -22.43 -2.94
N LEU A 193 -0.55 -22.95 -1.78
CA LEU A 193 0.85 -22.94 -1.35
C LEU A 193 1.34 -24.37 -1.11
N ASN A 194 2.34 -24.79 -1.87
CA ASN A 194 3.11 -26.00 -1.59
C ASN A 194 4.24 -25.72 -0.57
N ASP A 195 4.93 -26.75 -0.11
CA ASP A 195 5.93 -26.63 0.95
C ASP A 195 7.11 -25.72 0.58
N VAL A 196 7.46 -25.66 -0.70
CA VAL A 196 8.51 -24.75 -1.19
C VAL A 196 8.07 -23.29 -1.05
N LEU A 197 6.81 -22.99 -1.38
CA LEU A 197 6.25 -21.64 -1.23
C LEU A 197 6.12 -21.25 0.24
N LYS A 198 5.64 -22.16 1.10
CA LYS A 198 5.55 -21.94 2.55
C LYS A 198 6.92 -21.62 3.15
N ALA A 199 7.93 -22.44 2.84
CA ALA A 199 9.30 -22.20 3.28
C ALA A 199 9.87 -20.88 2.74
N GLY A 200 9.55 -20.53 1.48
CA GLY A 200 9.92 -19.24 0.89
C GLY A 200 9.31 -18.05 1.64
N ILE A 201 8.04 -18.13 2.02
CA ILE A 201 7.35 -17.11 2.81
C ILE A 201 7.98 -16.97 4.20
N SER A 202 8.24 -18.08 4.90
CA SER A 202 8.91 -18.03 6.21
C SER A 202 10.28 -17.37 6.13
N LYS A 203 11.08 -17.71 5.11
CA LYS A 203 12.40 -17.09 4.91
C LYS A 203 12.31 -15.61 4.56
N ALA A 204 11.33 -15.22 3.74
CA ALA A 204 11.06 -13.83 3.40
C ALA A 204 10.71 -13.02 4.66
N LYS A 205 9.86 -13.58 5.53
CA LYS A 205 9.52 -13.00 6.83
C LYS A 205 10.76 -12.83 7.71
N ASP A 206 11.58 -13.87 7.88
CA ASP A 206 12.77 -13.79 8.74
C ASP A 206 13.74 -12.71 8.26
N LYS A 207 13.94 -12.58 6.95
CA LYS A 207 14.77 -11.52 6.36
C LYS A 207 14.15 -10.14 6.54
N PHE A 208 12.85 -10.00 6.32
CA PHE A 208 12.13 -8.75 6.54
C PHE A 208 12.27 -8.29 7.99
N ASP A 209 12.00 -9.18 8.94
CA ASP A 209 12.10 -8.93 10.38
C ASP A 209 13.54 -8.56 10.78
N ALA A 210 14.55 -9.21 10.20
CA ALA A 210 15.95 -8.87 10.42
C ALA A 210 16.31 -7.48 9.88
N ALA A 211 15.84 -7.14 8.67
CA ALA A 211 16.11 -5.84 8.06
C ALA A 211 15.49 -4.69 8.86
N ILE A 212 14.20 -4.78 9.20
CA ILE A 212 13.51 -3.70 9.93
C ILE A 212 14.08 -3.47 11.34
N LYS A 213 14.63 -4.51 11.99
CA LYS A 213 15.29 -4.38 13.30
C LYS A 213 16.54 -3.51 13.28
N THR A 214 17.17 -3.34 12.10
CA THR A 214 18.36 -2.50 11.94
C THR A 214 18.03 -1.06 11.55
N LEU A 215 16.78 -0.79 11.19
CA LEU A 215 16.32 0.54 10.79
C LEU A 215 15.87 1.32 12.02
N SER A 216 16.40 2.52 12.19
CA SER A 216 15.91 3.50 13.17
C SER A 216 15.43 4.75 12.44
N VAL A 217 14.25 5.25 12.83
CA VAL A 217 13.69 6.48 12.29
C VAL A 217 13.33 7.39 13.46
N ASP A 218 13.72 8.64 13.35
CA ASP A 218 13.27 9.71 14.24
C ASP A 218 13.05 10.99 13.42
N SER A 219 12.32 11.94 13.99
CA SER A 219 12.03 13.20 13.32
C SER A 219 12.13 14.39 14.26
N MET A 220 12.62 15.51 13.73
CA MET A 220 12.63 16.78 14.43
C MET A 220 11.79 17.81 13.69
N GLU A 221 11.07 18.64 14.45
CA GLU A 221 10.36 19.80 13.92
C GLU A 221 11.10 21.07 14.33
N PHE A 222 11.71 21.74 13.37
CA PHE A 222 12.35 23.03 13.62
C PHE A 222 11.30 24.15 13.66
N LYS A 223 11.04 24.69 14.86
CA LYS A 223 9.95 25.67 15.11
C LYS A 223 10.39 27.13 15.17
N LEU A 224 11.70 27.41 15.09
CA LEU A 224 12.23 28.78 15.21
C LEU A 224 12.15 29.59 13.91
N GLY A 225 11.72 28.98 12.80
CA GLY A 225 11.66 29.66 11.50
C GLY A 225 11.58 28.71 10.32
N GLY A 226 11.71 29.29 9.12
CA GLY A 226 11.72 28.54 7.87
C GLY A 226 11.82 29.46 6.67
N LYS A 227 11.07 29.15 5.61
CA LYS A 227 11.13 29.82 4.30
C LYS A 227 11.06 31.34 4.37
N GLU A 228 10.15 31.90 5.16
CA GLU A 228 9.93 33.35 5.23
C GLU A 228 11.12 34.09 5.85
N ILE A 229 11.63 33.61 6.99
CA ILE A 229 12.79 34.19 7.67
C ILE A 229 14.04 34.10 6.78
N LEU A 230 14.29 32.94 6.17
CA LEU A 230 15.46 32.73 5.32
C LEU A 230 15.42 33.61 4.06
N LYS A 231 14.24 33.83 3.49
CA LYS A 231 14.06 34.77 2.38
C LYS A 231 14.34 36.21 2.79
N ASN A 232 14.02 36.63 4.02
CA ASN A 232 14.37 37.98 4.53
C ASN A 232 15.88 38.19 4.62
N TYR A 233 16.64 37.14 4.93
CA TYR A 233 18.10 37.15 4.89
C TYR A 233 18.69 36.94 3.48
N LYS A 234 17.84 36.88 2.43
CA LYS A 234 18.23 36.68 1.02
C LYS A 234 19.02 35.39 0.77
N VAL A 235 18.76 34.34 1.55
CA VAL A 235 19.37 33.03 1.38
C VAL A 235 18.35 32.00 0.89
N SER A 236 18.80 31.03 0.09
CA SER A 236 17.95 29.93 -0.38
C SER A 236 17.60 29.02 0.79
N PRO A 237 16.30 28.81 1.11
CA PRO A 237 15.91 27.91 2.20
C PRO A 237 16.43 26.48 2.01
N ASP A 238 16.43 25.99 0.77
CA ASP A 238 16.94 24.66 0.44
C ASP A 238 18.45 24.56 0.70
N ALA A 239 19.23 25.53 0.23
CA ALA A 239 20.67 25.55 0.44
C ALA A 239 21.04 25.61 1.93
N VAL A 240 20.26 26.32 2.75
CA VAL A 240 20.46 26.38 4.21
C VAL A 240 20.19 25.03 4.87
N VAL A 241 19.13 24.32 4.47
CA VAL A 241 18.84 22.96 4.98
C VAL A 241 19.94 21.99 4.57
N GLN A 242 20.39 22.03 3.32
CA GLN A 242 21.51 21.19 2.85
C GLN A 242 22.80 21.50 3.62
N LEU A 243 23.11 22.78 3.86
CA LEU A 243 24.27 23.18 4.67
C LEU A 243 24.15 22.68 6.12
N ALA A 244 22.95 22.70 6.71
CA ALA A 244 22.72 22.17 8.05
C ALA A 244 23.04 20.66 8.12
N PHE A 245 22.69 19.89 7.09
CA PHE A 245 23.09 18.48 7.00
C PHE A 245 24.62 18.32 6.91
N GLN A 246 25.30 19.15 6.12
CA GLN A 246 26.76 19.12 6.01
C GLN A 246 27.47 19.53 7.31
N MET A 247 26.86 20.39 8.13
CA MET A 247 27.43 20.83 9.42
C MET A 247 27.19 19.82 10.54
N ALA A 248 26.11 19.05 10.47
CA ALA A 248 25.75 18.05 11.47
C ALA A 248 26.53 16.73 11.33
N PHE A 249 27.02 16.44 10.13
CA PHE A 249 27.82 15.25 9.82
C PHE A 249 29.31 15.47 10.08
#